data_AF-A0A507FJ66-F1
#
_entry.id   AF-A0A507FJ66-F1
#
_cell.length_a   1.000
_cell.length_b   1.000
_cell.length_c   1.000
_cell.angle_alpha   90.00
_cell.angle_beta   90.00
_cell.angle_gamma   90.00
#
_symmetry.space_group_name_H-M   'P 1'
#
loop_
_entity.id
_entity.type
_entity.pdbx_description
1 polymer ?
#
loop_
_entity_poly.entity_id
_entity_poly.type
_entity_poly.pdbx_seq_one_letter_code
_entity_poly.pdbx_strand_id
1 'polypeptide(L)'
;MGEPYTGKSCLIKRYCEGRFVPEYISTIGIDYGVKTILMGEDEEIEIKVNFWDVAGDPVYFEIRNEFYKDTHGAILLYDTTSRKSFESLEKWVEELMAYYTQEVTIFLVANKVIRVPKVDSSPRMISTKEGMNYAEKMDFAYFETSALTGEGVAEMFTALFQKVLATIHLSLTALGGSLGPRIPRLFTPMPVATPTCSAFPSLVNYSQARGKTFRKKVSKPQRRYFRYVDGLKAQGLPVPKTPVNVIENKFWKVSNGMKVYKPVSPGSRNRRHATRFHLHKGSCIRRLSHGKRSTGGRNNSGRITMRHKGGGHKRRVRSVDFMRTSMAGQQVVRMEYDPNRSASLCLLRCLSTNEFSYIVQCEGVQVGSILHSYRQGIPSPREGEDPIPRSQLVQQGNCLRLRDIPVGTLIHCISLRPDGPAQICRSAGTSAQLIATDIETGHAQIRLASKEVRIVSVDCVATIGVVGNKDHRLRNWGKAGARRRKGIRPSVRGIHMNPCDHPHGGGSNSKGNKHNRTPWGWLTKGWKTVRRKRWFIVTPRWKANKK
;
A
#
# COMPACT_ATOMS: atom_id res chain seq x y z
N MET A 1 -14.29 -7.99 -8.96
CA MET A 1 -15.54 -7.24 -8.68
C MET A 1 -16.43 -8.02 -7.71
N GLY A 2 -17.44 -7.38 -7.12
CA GLY A 2 -18.36 -7.99 -6.13
C GLY A 2 -18.63 -7.12 -4.91
N GLU A 3 -19.58 -7.49 -4.05
CA GLU A 3 -19.92 -6.78 -2.80
C GLU A 3 -18.72 -6.65 -1.83
N PRO A 4 -18.72 -5.69 -0.89
CA PRO A 4 -17.77 -5.67 0.24
C PRO A 4 -17.81 -7.00 1.03
N TYR A 5 -16.73 -7.33 1.73
CA TYR A 5 -16.59 -8.56 2.56
C TYR A 5 -16.56 -9.91 1.83
N THR A 6 -16.73 -9.96 0.50
CA THR A 6 -16.67 -11.22 -0.25
C THR A 6 -15.27 -11.84 -0.32
N GLY A 7 -14.23 -11.06 -0.04
CA GLY A 7 -12.85 -11.53 0.09
C GLY A 7 -11.94 -11.28 -1.12
N LYS A 8 -12.33 -10.36 -2.02
CA LYS A 8 -11.56 -9.94 -3.22
C LYS A 8 -10.09 -9.65 -2.94
N SER A 9 -9.80 -8.75 -2.01
CA SER A 9 -8.45 -8.37 -1.62
C SER A 9 -7.65 -9.52 -1.04
N CYS A 10 -8.31 -10.38 -0.26
CA CYS A 10 -7.67 -11.55 0.34
C CYS A 10 -7.35 -12.59 -0.73
N LEU A 11 -8.18 -12.75 -1.75
CA LEU A 11 -7.93 -13.64 -2.87
C LEU A 11 -6.69 -13.19 -3.67
N ILE A 12 -6.62 -11.90 -4.03
CA ILE A 12 -5.46 -11.34 -4.77
C ILE A 12 -4.19 -11.42 -3.92
N LYS A 13 -4.24 -11.03 -2.64
CA LYS A 13 -3.09 -11.15 -1.72
C LYS A 13 -2.65 -12.60 -1.52
N ARG A 14 -3.60 -13.54 -1.51
CA ARG A 14 -3.29 -14.96 -1.41
C ARG A 14 -2.52 -15.46 -2.63
N TYR A 15 -2.92 -15.06 -3.82
CA TYR A 15 -2.22 -15.43 -5.05
C TYR A 15 -0.86 -14.73 -5.22
N CYS A 16 -0.78 -13.43 -4.91
CA CYS A 16 0.44 -12.65 -5.10
C CYS A 16 1.49 -12.87 -4.00
N GLU A 17 1.07 -13.00 -2.74
CA GLU A 17 1.97 -13.00 -1.58
C GLU A 17 1.92 -14.32 -0.79
N GLY A 18 1.07 -15.28 -1.16
CA GLY A 18 0.91 -16.56 -0.46
C GLY A 18 0.27 -16.44 0.93
N ARG A 19 -0.16 -15.25 1.36
CA ARG A 19 -0.64 -14.98 2.72
C ARG A 19 -2.14 -14.68 2.76
N PHE A 20 -2.77 -15.03 3.88
CA PHE A 20 -4.13 -14.61 4.23
C PHE A 20 -4.07 -13.51 5.30
N VAL A 21 -4.90 -12.48 5.16
CA VAL A 21 -5.02 -11.40 6.14
C VAL A 21 -6.37 -11.56 6.85
N PRO A 22 -6.39 -11.96 8.14
CA PRO A 22 -7.65 -12.22 8.87
C PRO A 22 -8.35 -10.93 9.30
N GLU A 23 -7.60 -9.85 9.52
CA GLU A 23 -8.18 -8.55 9.85
C GLU A 23 -8.79 -7.91 8.60
N TYR A 24 -10.10 -7.67 8.63
CA TYR A 24 -10.77 -6.95 7.56
C TYR A 24 -10.30 -5.50 7.52
N ILE A 25 -9.73 -5.12 6.38
CA ILE A 25 -9.42 -3.74 6.03
C ILE A 25 -10.21 -3.48 4.75
N SER A 26 -11.20 -2.59 4.81
CA SER A 26 -11.93 -2.20 3.61
C SER A 26 -10.97 -1.62 2.58
N THR A 27 -11.07 -2.10 1.33
CA THR A 27 -10.35 -1.50 0.22
C THR A 27 -10.85 -0.08 0.04
N ILE A 28 -9.93 0.88 0.08
CA ILE A 28 -10.25 2.30 -0.09
C ILE A 28 -9.81 2.66 -1.51
N GLY A 29 -10.77 2.92 -2.40
CA GLY A 29 -10.50 3.14 -3.82
C GLY A 29 -10.10 1.84 -4.52
N ILE A 30 -8.85 1.75 -4.96
CA ILE A 30 -8.31 0.62 -5.72
C ILE A 30 -6.91 0.27 -5.18
N ASP A 31 -6.68 -1.01 -4.87
CA ASP A 31 -5.35 -1.54 -4.53
C ASP A 31 -4.72 -2.14 -5.81
N TYR A 32 -3.43 -1.92 -6.03
CA TYR A 32 -2.73 -2.32 -7.26
C TYR A 32 -1.71 -3.42 -6.95
N GLY A 33 -1.78 -4.52 -7.68
CA GLY A 33 -0.82 -5.62 -7.63
C GLY A 33 -0.16 -5.84 -8.98
N VAL A 34 1.12 -6.20 -8.97
CA VAL A 34 1.83 -6.66 -10.17
C VAL A 34 2.45 -8.00 -9.86
N LYS A 35 2.23 -8.97 -10.73
CA LYS A 35 2.93 -10.25 -10.68
C LYS A 35 3.38 -10.62 -12.07
N THR A 36 4.67 -10.91 -12.19
CA THR A 36 5.19 -11.53 -13.41
C THR A 36 5.05 -13.04 -13.27
N ILE A 37 4.50 -13.67 -14.29
CA ILE A 37 4.29 -15.11 -14.40
C ILE A 37 4.97 -15.59 -15.67
N LEU A 38 5.53 -16.80 -15.60
CA LEU A 38 6.06 -17.50 -16.76
C LEU A 38 5.00 -18.51 -17.22
N MET A 39 4.70 -18.52 -18.51
CA MET A 39 3.75 -19.46 -19.12
C MET A 39 4.30 -20.02 -20.43
N GLY A 40 3.84 -21.21 -20.83
CA GLY A 40 4.33 -21.97 -21.99
C GLY A 40 4.88 -23.33 -21.58
N GLU A 41 5.01 -24.26 -22.53
CA GLU A 41 5.56 -25.61 -22.28
C GLU A 41 6.99 -25.55 -21.71
N ASP A 42 7.76 -24.51 -22.05
CA ASP A 42 9.15 -24.27 -21.62
C ASP A 42 9.36 -23.00 -20.76
N GLU A 43 8.30 -22.43 -20.16
CA GLU A 43 8.37 -21.17 -19.40
C GLU A 43 8.89 -19.93 -20.21
N GLU A 44 8.89 -19.99 -21.55
CA GLU A 44 9.49 -18.94 -22.39
C GLU A 44 8.72 -17.61 -22.41
N ILE A 45 7.42 -17.60 -22.12
CA ILE A 45 6.59 -16.39 -22.21
C ILE A 45 6.50 -15.72 -20.84
N GLU A 46 7.21 -14.60 -20.67
CA GLU A 46 7.14 -13.75 -19.49
C GLU A 46 5.95 -12.79 -19.59
N ILE A 47 4.91 -13.02 -18.78
CA ILE A 47 3.68 -12.22 -18.78
C ILE A 47 3.61 -11.40 -17.49
N LYS A 48 3.48 -10.09 -17.66
CA LYS A 48 3.32 -9.16 -16.55
C LYS A 48 1.84 -8.87 -16.30
N VAL A 49 1.29 -9.47 -15.26
CA VAL A 49 -0.12 -9.30 -14.90
C VAL A 49 -0.28 -8.13 -13.94
N ASN A 50 -1.18 -7.21 -14.30
CA ASN A 50 -1.62 -6.10 -13.48
C ASN A 50 -2.97 -6.45 -12.83
N PHE A 51 -3.01 -6.53 -11.49
CA PHE A 51 -4.23 -6.73 -10.73
C PHE A 51 -4.75 -5.40 -10.20
N TRP A 52 -6.04 -5.15 -10.45
CA TRP A 52 -6.77 -4.04 -9.89
C TRP A 52 -7.78 -4.58 -8.87
N ASP A 53 -7.46 -4.48 -7.58
CA ASP A 53 -8.38 -4.85 -6.50
C ASP A 53 -9.30 -3.67 -6.21
N VAL A 54 -10.51 -3.76 -6.72
CA VAL A 54 -11.47 -2.66 -6.71
C VAL A 54 -12.38 -2.72 -5.48
N ALA A 55 -12.57 -1.59 -4.79
CA ALA A 55 -13.47 -1.51 -3.64
C ALA A 55 -14.93 -1.79 -4.04
N GLY A 56 -15.61 -2.65 -3.27
CA GLY A 56 -17.02 -3.01 -3.52
C GLY A 56 -18.03 -1.97 -3.05
N ASP A 57 -17.60 -0.90 -2.39
CA ASP A 57 -18.47 0.13 -1.85
C ASP A 57 -18.91 1.09 -2.99
N PRO A 58 -20.21 1.43 -3.12
CA PRO A 58 -20.70 2.33 -4.17
C PRO A 58 -20.01 3.70 -4.22
N VAL A 59 -19.45 4.18 -3.10
CA VAL A 59 -18.74 5.48 -3.02
C VAL A 59 -17.52 5.54 -3.96
N TYR A 60 -17.01 4.40 -4.42
CA TYR A 60 -15.86 4.34 -5.34
C TYR A 60 -16.23 4.09 -6.80
N PHE A 61 -17.52 4.06 -7.14
CA PHE A 61 -18.03 3.77 -8.51
C PHE A 61 -17.30 4.57 -9.60
N GLU A 62 -17.19 5.89 -9.45
CA GLU A 62 -16.52 6.76 -10.43
C GLU A 62 -15.06 6.39 -10.66
N ILE A 63 -14.35 5.94 -9.62
CA ILE A 63 -12.97 5.46 -9.75
C ILE A 63 -12.97 4.14 -10.51
N ARG A 64 -13.89 3.22 -10.22
CA ARG A 64 -13.91 1.87 -10.85
C ARG A 64 -14.06 1.96 -12.36
N ASN A 65 -14.93 2.85 -12.82
CA ASN A 65 -15.25 3.03 -14.24
C ASN A 65 -14.02 3.35 -15.09
N GLU A 66 -13.00 4.00 -14.51
CA GLU A 66 -11.77 4.29 -15.25
C GLU A 66 -10.90 3.06 -15.51
N PHE A 67 -11.04 1.99 -14.73
CA PHE A 67 -10.22 0.79 -14.83
C PHE A 67 -10.89 -0.30 -15.69
N TYR A 68 -12.19 -0.22 -15.95
CA TYR A 68 -12.90 -1.20 -16.78
C TYR A 68 -12.47 -1.17 -18.25
N LYS A 69 -12.04 -0.01 -18.77
CA LYS A 69 -11.69 0.17 -20.18
C LYS A 69 -10.53 -0.72 -20.65
N ASP A 70 -9.48 -0.82 -19.83
CA ASP A 70 -8.25 -1.56 -20.19
C ASP A 70 -8.21 -2.98 -19.58
N THR A 71 -9.38 -3.53 -19.19
CA THR A 71 -9.47 -4.82 -18.52
C THR A 71 -9.61 -5.95 -19.53
N HIS A 72 -8.66 -6.89 -19.53
CA HIS A 72 -8.68 -8.07 -20.41
C HIS A 72 -9.46 -9.26 -19.79
N GLY A 73 -9.52 -9.30 -18.46
CA GLY A 73 -10.24 -10.35 -17.73
C GLY A 73 -10.78 -9.84 -16.40
N ALA A 74 -11.98 -10.28 -16.04
CA ALA A 74 -12.68 -9.86 -14.83
C ALA A 74 -13.03 -11.07 -13.95
N ILE A 75 -12.76 -10.92 -12.64
CA ILE A 75 -13.14 -11.92 -11.64
C ILE A 75 -14.35 -11.39 -10.89
N LEU A 76 -15.49 -12.06 -11.04
CA LEU A 76 -16.74 -11.73 -10.37
C LEU A 76 -16.89 -12.61 -9.13
N LEU A 77 -16.84 -12.03 -7.93
CA LEU A 77 -16.62 -12.78 -6.71
C LEU A 77 -17.73 -12.58 -5.68
N TYR A 78 -18.37 -13.68 -5.28
CA TYR A 78 -19.38 -13.72 -4.21
C TYR A 78 -18.95 -14.61 -3.04
N ASP A 79 -19.59 -14.42 -1.90
CA ASP A 79 -19.37 -15.19 -0.68
C ASP A 79 -20.41 -16.30 -0.57
N THR A 80 -19.98 -17.57 -0.49
CA THR A 80 -20.91 -18.71 -0.35
C THR A 80 -21.76 -18.66 0.92
N THR A 81 -21.37 -17.88 1.92
CA THR A 81 -22.08 -17.69 3.18
C THR A 81 -23.00 -16.46 3.19
N SER A 82 -23.12 -15.72 2.07
CA SER A 82 -23.94 -14.51 2.00
C SER A 82 -24.78 -14.45 0.71
N ARG A 83 -26.09 -14.68 0.82
CA ARG A 83 -26.99 -14.63 -0.35
C ARG A 83 -27.04 -13.26 -1.03
N LYS A 84 -27.02 -12.18 -0.24
CA LYS A 84 -26.96 -10.80 -0.75
C LYS A 84 -25.79 -10.59 -1.73
N SER A 85 -24.64 -11.21 -1.47
CA SER A 85 -23.48 -11.07 -2.34
C SER A 85 -23.68 -11.73 -3.71
N PHE A 86 -24.49 -12.80 -3.77
CA PHE A 86 -24.84 -13.49 -5.01
C PHE A 86 -25.92 -12.73 -5.79
N GLU A 87 -26.96 -12.24 -5.12
CA GLU A 87 -28.01 -11.41 -5.77
C GLU A 87 -27.44 -10.11 -6.35
N SER A 88 -26.35 -9.58 -5.79
CA SER A 88 -25.69 -8.39 -6.31
C SER A 88 -24.93 -8.60 -7.62
N LEU A 89 -24.70 -9.86 -8.05
CA LEU A 89 -23.85 -10.19 -9.20
C LEU A 89 -24.34 -9.54 -10.49
N GLU A 90 -25.66 -9.51 -10.72
CA GLU A 90 -26.25 -8.91 -11.93
C GLU A 90 -25.88 -7.42 -12.05
N LYS A 91 -25.97 -6.66 -10.95
CA LYS A 91 -25.58 -5.24 -10.92
C LYS A 91 -24.11 -5.04 -11.29
N TRP A 92 -23.24 -5.96 -10.88
CA TRP A 92 -21.82 -5.90 -11.19
C TRP A 92 -21.52 -6.26 -12.65
N VAL A 93 -22.30 -7.18 -13.24
CA VAL A 93 -22.23 -7.50 -14.66
C VAL A 93 -22.72 -6.31 -15.48
N GLU A 94 -23.86 -5.72 -15.15
CA GLU A 94 -24.36 -4.49 -15.80
C GLU A 94 -23.34 -3.35 -15.71
N GLU A 95 -22.76 -3.12 -14.52
CA GLU A 95 -21.71 -2.12 -14.32
C GLU A 95 -20.47 -2.41 -15.20
N LEU A 96 -20.00 -3.65 -15.27
CA LEU A 96 -18.87 -3.99 -16.14
C LEU A 96 -19.24 -3.77 -17.61
N MET A 97 -20.41 -4.26 -18.03
CA MET A 97 -20.89 -4.23 -19.39
C MET A 97 -21.11 -2.81 -19.92
N ALA A 98 -21.45 -1.87 -19.05
CA ALA A 98 -21.68 -0.47 -19.42
C ALA A 98 -20.38 0.31 -19.73
N TYR A 99 -19.21 -0.14 -19.28
CA TYR A 99 -17.98 0.67 -19.30
C TYR A 99 -16.75 -0.01 -19.93
N TYR A 100 -16.84 -1.29 -20.32
CA TYR A 100 -15.74 -1.97 -21.01
C TYR A 100 -15.70 -1.59 -22.50
N THR A 101 -14.50 -1.63 -23.09
CA THR A 101 -14.28 -1.26 -24.50
C THR A 101 -13.78 -2.41 -25.39
N GLN A 102 -13.46 -3.57 -24.79
CA GLN A 102 -12.91 -4.75 -25.48
C GLN A 102 -13.44 -6.04 -24.86
N GLU A 103 -13.52 -7.13 -25.63
CA GLU A 103 -14.02 -8.42 -25.14
C GLU A 103 -13.33 -8.87 -23.83
N VAL A 104 -14.08 -8.91 -22.73
CA VAL A 104 -13.56 -9.23 -21.39
C VAL A 104 -13.89 -10.68 -21.05
N THR A 105 -12.87 -11.47 -20.71
CA THR A 105 -13.10 -12.83 -20.18
C THR A 105 -13.57 -12.77 -18.72
N ILE A 106 -14.79 -13.21 -18.43
CA ILE A 106 -15.39 -13.15 -17.08
C ILE A 106 -15.37 -14.53 -16.41
N PHE A 107 -14.85 -14.58 -15.17
CA PHE A 107 -14.86 -15.76 -14.32
C PHE A 107 -15.74 -15.51 -13.09
N LEU A 108 -16.72 -16.38 -12.86
CA LEU A 108 -17.52 -16.39 -11.65
C LEU A 108 -16.82 -17.22 -10.56
N VAL A 109 -16.53 -16.58 -9.43
CA VAL A 109 -15.78 -17.19 -8.33
C VAL A 109 -16.61 -17.19 -7.05
N ALA A 110 -16.93 -18.40 -6.60
CA ALA A 110 -17.49 -18.65 -5.28
C ALA A 110 -16.35 -18.68 -4.25
N ASN A 111 -16.33 -17.75 -3.31
CA ASN A 111 -15.28 -17.66 -2.29
C ASN A 111 -15.79 -18.05 -0.90
N LYS A 112 -14.86 -18.37 0.00
CA LYS A 112 -15.10 -18.91 1.36
C LYS A 112 -15.71 -20.31 1.35
N VAL A 113 -15.38 -21.11 0.34
CA VAL A 113 -15.71 -22.53 0.32
C VAL A 113 -14.97 -23.24 1.44
N ILE A 114 -15.70 -23.97 2.27
CA ILE A 114 -15.19 -24.75 3.39
C ILE A 114 -15.54 -26.21 3.12
N ARG A 115 -14.53 -27.03 2.82
CA ARG A 115 -14.71 -28.48 2.61
C ARG A 115 -14.65 -29.28 3.91
N VAL A 116 -14.13 -28.69 4.99
CA VAL A 116 -14.04 -29.32 6.31
C VAL A 116 -14.84 -28.47 7.31
N PRO A 117 -15.95 -28.98 7.87
CA PRO A 117 -16.78 -28.20 8.78
C PRO A 117 -15.98 -27.81 10.04
N LYS A 118 -15.99 -26.51 10.35
CA LYS A 118 -15.51 -25.99 11.64
C LYS A 118 -16.73 -25.63 12.48
N VAL A 119 -16.62 -25.85 13.79
CA VAL A 119 -17.68 -25.59 14.77
C VAL A 119 -18.15 -24.11 14.76
N ASP A 120 -17.30 -23.18 14.33
CA ASP A 120 -17.57 -21.73 14.31
C ASP A 120 -17.77 -21.11 12.91
N SER A 121 -17.94 -21.90 11.85
CA SER A 121 -18.12 -21.36 10.49
C SER A 121 -19.57 -21.12 10.11
N SER A 122 -19.86 -19.97 9.49
CA SER A 122 -21.17 -19.67 8.90
C SER A 122 -21.54 -20.71 7.84
N PRO A 123 -22.78 -21.22 7.85
CA PRO A 123 -23.21 -22.24 6.90
C PRO A 123 -23.24 -21.69 5.47
N ARG A 124 -23.02 -22.59 4.50
CA ARG A 124 -23.14 -22.29 3.08
C ARG A 124 -24.61 -21.95 2.75
N MET A 125 -24.85 -20.74 2.25
CA MET A 125 -26.19 -20.27 1.87
C MET A 125 -26.52 -20.52 0.39
N ILE A 126 -25.50 -20.55 -0.48
CA ILE A 126 -25.66 -20.72 -1.93
C ILE A 126 -25.05 -22.05 -2.33
N SER A 127 -25.81 -22.92 -2.98
CA SER A 127 -25.33 -24.27 -3.37
C SER A 127 -24.33 -24.22 -4.53
N THR A 128 -23.59 -25.31 -4.75
CA THR A 128 -22.69 -25.44 -5.92
C THR A 128 -23.46 -25.37 -7.22
N LYS A 129 -24.57 -26.13 -7.29
CA LYS A 129 -25.46 -26.20 -8.45
C LYS A 129 -26.03 -24.83 -8.81
N GLU A 130 -26.47 -24.06 -7.82
CA GLU A 130 -27.00 -22.72 -8.05
C GLU A 130 -25.96 -21.77 -8.65
N GLY A 131 -24.71 -21.82 -8.17
CA GLY A 131 -23.61 -21.05 -8.75
C GLY A 131 -23.25 -21.48 -10.17
N MET A 132 -23.24 -22.79 -10.44
CA MET A 132 -22.98 -23.37 -11.77
C MET A 132 -24.07 -22.98 -12.77
N ASN A 133 -25.35 -23.11 -12.40
CA ASN A 133 -26.47 -22.74 -13.26
C ASN A 133 -26.43 -21.25 -13.66
N TYR A 134 -26.04 -20.37 -12.73
CA TYR A 134 -25.88 -18.95 -13.03
C TYR A 134 -24.69 -18.70 -13.98
N ALA A 135 -23.58 -19.40 -13.77
CA ALA A 135 -22.41 -19.31 -14.63
C ALA A 135 -22.72 -19.79 -16.06
N GLU A 136 -23.44 -20.92 -16.20
CA GLU A 136 -23.88 -21.45 -17.50
C GLU A 136 -24.84 -20.49 -18.20
N LYS A 137 -25.80 -19.90 -17.46
CA LYS A 137 -26.75 -18.93 -18.02
C LYS A 137 -26.05 -17.69 -18.62
N MET A 138 -24.94 -17.27 -18.02
CA MET A 138 -24.19 -16.07 -18.43
C MET A 138 -22.94 -16.40 -19.27
N ASP A 139 -22.70 -17.67 -19.58
CA ASP A 139 -21.47 -18.17 -20.23
C ASP A 139 -20.15 -17.78 -19.52
N PHE A 140 -20.15 -17.86 -18.19
CA PHE A 140 -18.97 -17.58 -17.37
C PHE A 140 -18.28 -18.88 -16.92
N ALA A 141 -16.96 -18.85 -16.82
CA ALA A 141 -16.23 -19.96 -16.18
C ALA A 141 -16.46 -19.94 -14.66
N TYR A 142 -16.80 -21.08 -14.06
CA TYR A 142 -17.09 -21.20 -12.63
C TYR A 142 -15.95 -21.83 -11.83
N PHE A 143 -15.55 -21.18 -10.73
CA PHE A 143 -14.56 -21.73 -9.80
C PHE A 143 -14.97 -21.57 -8.34
N GLU A 144 -14.65 -22.58 -7.54
CA GLU A 144 -14.76 -22.55 -6.09
C GLU A 144 -13.39 -22.29 -5.46
N THR A 145 -13.32 -21.29 -4.59
CA THR A 145 -12.05 -20.89 -3.97
C THR A 145 -12.21 -20.65 -2.46
N SER A 146 -11.08 -20.77 -1.77
CA SER A 146 -10.98 -20.38 -0.37
C SER A 146 -9.73 -19.54 -0.17
N ALA A 147 -9.89 -18.22 -0.12
CA ALA A 147 -8.77 -17.32 0.21
C ALA A 147 -8.11 -17.67 1.56
N LEU A 148 -8.89 -18.23 2.50
CA LEU A 148 -8.40 -18.66 3.81
C LEU A 148 -7.48 -19.88 3.74
N THR A 149 -7.82 -20.94 2.99
CA THR A 149 -6.96 -22.14 2.90
C THR A 149 -5.94 -22.04 1.76
N GLY A 150 -6.32 -21.39 0.66
CA GLY A 150 -5.58 -21.30 -0.60
C GLY A 150 -6.10 -22.26 -1.68
N GLU A 151 -7.09 -23.10 -1.36
CA GLU A 151 -7.69 -24.06 -2.30
C GLU A 151 -8.38 -23.36 -3.48
N GLY A 152 -8.20 -23.91 -4.68
CA GLY A 152 -8.75 -23.42 -5.95
C GLY A 152 -8.18 -22.09 -6.44
N VAL A 153 -7.41 -21.36 -5.62
CA VAL A 153 -6.94 -20.01 -5.97
C VAL A 153 -5.94 -20.05 -7.12
N ALA A 154 -4.93 -20.92 -7.05
CA ALA A 154 -3.90 -21.01 -8.09
C ALA A 154 -4.48 -21.50 -9.41
N GLU A 155 -5.29 -22.57 -9.37
CA GLU A 155 -5.95 -23.17 -10.54
C GLU A 155 -6.85 -22.15 -11.26
N MET A 156 -7.68 -21.41 -10.52
CA MET A 156 -8.56 -20.39 -11.08
C MET A 156 -7.77 -19.27 -11.79
N PHE A 157 -6.70 -18.76 -11.17
CA PHE A 157 -5.89 -17.71 -11.79
C PHE A 157 -5.14 -18.22 -13.02
N THR A 158 -4.57 -19.43 -12.98
CA THR A 158 -3.89 -20.02 -14.15
C THR A 158 -4.86 -20.20 -15.31
N ALA A 159 -6.06 -20.72 -15.05
CA ALA A 159 -7.11 -20.88 -16.08
C ALA A 159 -7.57 -19.52 -16.65
N LEU A 160 -7.72 -18.49 -15.81
CA LEU A 160 -8.05 -17.13 -16.25
C LEU A 160 -7.01 -16.60 -17.23
N PHE A 161 -5.72 -16.69 -16.88
CA PHE A 161 -4.65 -16.17 -17.73
C PHE A 161 -4.56 -16.92 -19.05
N GLN A 162 -4.70 -18.25 -19.03
CA GLN A 162 -4.73 -19.06 -20.26
C GLN A 162 -5.89 -18.66 -21.17
N LYS A 163 -7.10 -18.48 -20.63
CA LYS A 163 -8.27 -18.08 -21.43
C LYS A 163 -8.10 -16.66 -22.00
N VAL A 164 -7.62 -15.72 -21.19
CA VAL A 164 -7.34 -14.34 -21.65
C VAL A 164 -6.30 -14.31 -22.76
N LEU A 165 -5.21 -15.07 -22.64
CA LEU A 165 -4.18 -15.14 -23.69
C LEU A 165 -4.71 -15.75 -24.98
N ALA A 166 -5.55 -16.79 -24.88
CA ALA A 166 -6.18 -17.39 -26.05
C ALA A 166 -7.09 -16.38 -26.77
N THR A 167 -7.89 -15.60 -26.02
CA THR A 167 -8.73 -14.54 -26.59
C THR A 167 -7.90 -13.44 -27.26
N ILE A 168 -6.82 -12.97 -26.63
CA ILE A 168 -5.92 -11.97 -27.21
C ILE A 168 -5.22 -12.51 -28.48
N HIS A 169 -4.85 -13.79 -28.50
CA HIS A 169 -4.23 -14.40 -29.67
C HIS A 169 -5.22 -14.53 -30.84
N LEU A 170 -6.46 -14.95 -30.56
CA LEU A 170 -7.54 -15.01 -31.55
C LEU A 170 -7.81 -13.64 -32.19
N SER A 171 -7.88 -12.58 -31.38
CA SER A 171 -8.10 -11.22 -31.89
C SER A 171 -6.93 -10.68 -32.71
N LEU A 172 -5.68 -10.97 -32.32
CA LEU A 172 -4.48 -10.60 -33.10
C LEU A 172 -4.37 -11.36 -34.43
N THR A 173 -4.77 -12.64 -34.45
CA THR A 173 -4.73 -13.47 -35.66
C THR A 173 -5.79 -13.02 -36.67
N ALA A 174 -6.96 -12.57 -36.20
CA ALA A 174 -8.03 -12.03 -37.03
C ALA A 174 -7.67 -10.70 -37.73
N LEU A 175 -6.69 -9.95 -37.20
CA LEU A 175 -6.24 -8.65 -37.72
C LEU A 175 -5.03 -8.76 -38.70
N GLY A 176 -4.62 -9.96 -39.10
CA GLY A 176 -3.63 -10.16 -40.16
C GLY A 176 -2.17 -9.91 -39.80
N GLY A 177 -1.82 -9.83 -38.51
CA GLY A 177 -0.42 -9.66 -38.07
C GLY A 177 0.40 -10.96 -38.18
N SER A 178 1.60 -10.90 -38.76
CA SER A 178 2.53 -12.06 -38.80
C SER A 178 3.08 -12.35 -37.39
N LEU A 179 2.92 -13.58 -36.91
CA LEU A 179 3.45 -14.03 -35.62
C LEU A 179 4.82 -14.71 -35.77
N GLY A 180 5.73 -14.36 -34.84
CA GLY A 180 6.88 -15.19 -34.43
C GLY A 180 6.42 -16.51 -33.77
N PRO A 181 7.32 -17.30 -33.16
CA PRO A 181 7.24 -18.77 -33.17
C PRO A 181 5.94 -19.33 -32.58
N ARG A 182 5.43 -20.35 -33.28
CA ARG A 182 4.16 -21.03 -33.06
C ARG A 182 4.05 -21.60 -31.65
N ILE A 183 2.98 -21.26 -30.94
CA ILE A 183 2.59 -21.88 -29.66
C ILE A 183 1.92 -23.25 -29.98
N PRO A 184 2.27 -24.35 -29.30
CA PRO A 184 1.69 -25.67 -29.55
C PRO A 184 0.23 -25.79 -29.08
N ARG A 185 -0.49 -26.76 -29.66
CA ARG A 185 -1.94 -26.93 -29.61
C ARG A 185 -2.45 -27.22 -28.18
N LEU A 186 -3.59 -26.60 -27.83
CA LEU A 186 -4.34 -26.78 -26.59
C LEU A 186 -4.72 -28.26 -26.36
N PHE A 187 -4.35 -28.79 -25.20
CA PHE A 187 -4.63 -30.17 -24.76
C PHE A 187 -6.12 -30.40 -24.39
N THR A 188 -6.67 -31.51 -24.87
CA THR A 188 -7.87 -32.17 -24.33
C THR A 188 -7.55 -32.86 -22.99
N PRO A 189 -8.52 -33.03 -22.07
CA PRO A 189 -8.26 -33.61 -20.76
C PRO A 189 -8.19 -35.14 -20.84
N MET A 190 -7.13 -35.73 -20.26
CA MET A 190 -7.04 -37.16 -19.92
C MET A 190 -6.20 -37.35 -18.65
N PRO A 191 -6.34 -38.49 -17.95
CA PRO A 191 -6.39 -38.52 -16.50
C PRO A 191 -5.03 -38.64 -15.81
N VAL A 192 -5.09 -38.31 -14.52
CA VAL A 192 -4.04 -38.28 -13.50
C VAL A 192 -3.08 -39.47 -13.58
N ALA A 193 -1.81 -39.19 -13.88
CA ALA A 193 -0.68 -40.05 -13.53
C ALA A 193 0.34 -39.24 -12.71
N THR A 194 0.68 -39.78 -11.54
CA THR A 194 1.66 -39.23 -10.59
C THR A 194 3.08 -39.22 -11.17
N PRO A 195 3.84 -38.13 -11.12
CA PRO A 195 5.25 -38.18 -11.48
C PRO A 195 6.11 -38.47 -10.26
N THR A 196 6.96 -39.48 -10.45
CA THR A 196 8.16 -39.76 -9.67
C THR A 196 9.23 -38.70 -9.93
N CYS A 197 9.92 -38.28 -8.87
CA CYS A 197 11.04 -37.35 -8.93
C CYS A 197 12.22 -37.95 -9.71
N SER A 198 12.72 -37.23 -10.72
CA SER A 198 14.15 -37.27 -11.06
C SER A 198 14.59 -35.90 -11.61
N ALA A 199 15.87 -35.63 -11.38
CA ALA A 199 16.47 -34.31 -11.29
C ALA A 199 16.55 -33.55 -12.62
N PHE A 200 16.44 -32.22 -12.54
CA PHE A 200 17.03 -31.30 -13.51
C PHE A 200 18.03 -30.34 -12.83
N PRO A 201 19.05 -29.87 -13.56
CA PRO A 201 20.27 -29.31 -13.04
C PRO A 201 20.14 -27.80 -12.74
N SER A 202 20.89 -27.38 -11.72
CA SER A 202 20.99 -26.02 -11.25
C SER A 202 21.67 -25.09 -12.27
N LEU A 203 20.99 -24.01 -12.66
CA LEU A 203 21.62 -22.87 -13.32
C LEU A 203 21.64 -21.62 -12.43
N VAL A 204 22.88 -21.23 -12.15
CA VAL A 204 23.43 -19.88 -12.00
C VAL A 204 23.04 -19.05 -10.75
N ASN A 205 23.98 -19.14 -9.82
CA ASN A 205 24.17 -18.33 -8.63
C ASN A 205 24.30 -16.82 -8.90
N TYR A 206 23.29 -16.02 -8.55
CA TYR A 206 23.47 -14.64 -8.12
C TYR A 206 23.70 -14.58 -6.60
N SER A 207 24.88 -15.01 -6.14
CA SER A 207 25.27 -14.81 -4.73
C SER A 207 26.77 -14.65 -4.51
N GLN A 208 27.45 -13.86 -5.34
CA GLN A 208 28.75 -13.31 -4.97
C GLN A 208 28.59 -11.95 -4.27
N ALA A 209 28.22 -12.03 -3.00
CA ALA A 209 28.55 -11.02 -2.00
C ALA A 209 28.94 -11.74 -0.70
N ARG A 210 30.12 -12.40 -0.72
CA ARG A 210 30.74 -12.94 0.49
C ARG A 210 31.38 -11.79 1.27
N GLY A 211 31.06 -11.70 2.57
CA GLY A 211 31.63 -10.66 3.42
C GLY A 211 31.31 -10.72 4.91
N LYS A 212 31.37 -11.92 5.51
CA LYS A 212 31.51 -12.21 6.96
C LYS A 212 30.26 -12.09 7.87
N THR A 213 29.95 -13.22 8.52
CA THR A 213 29.07 -13.49 9.68
C THR A 213 27.58 -13.76 9.49
N PHE A 214 27.18 -14.76 8.70
CA PHE A 214 25.85 -15.38 8.88
C PHE A 214 25.81 -16.88 8.52
N ARG A 215 26.70 -17.71 9.09
CA ARG A 215 26.42 -19.15 9.21
C ARG A 215 25.64 -19.36 10.52
N LYS A 216 24.31 -19.41 10.44
CA LYS A 216 23.46 -19.80 11.60
C LYS A 216 23.80 -21.25 11.94
N LYS A 217 24.47 -21.51 13.08
CA LYS A 217 24.34 -22.83 13.73
C LYS A 217 22.85 -22.99 14.07
N VAL A 218 22.20 -23.98 13.46
CA VAL A 218 20.79 -24.33 13.76
C VAL A 218 20.68 -24.56 15.27
N SER A 219 19.75 -23.87 15.93
CA SER A 219 19.61 -23.96 17.40
C SER A 219 19.20 -25.39 17.82
N LYS A 220 19.58 -25.83 19.04
CA LYS A 220 19.18 -27.16 19.56
C LYS A 220 17.66 -27.43 19.44
N PRO A 221 16.76 -26.47 19.71
CA PRO A 221 15.32 -26.64 19.50
C PRO A 221 14.93 -26.83 18.04
N GLN A 222 15.55 -26.08 17.10
CA GLN A 222 15.30 -26.26 15.67
C GLN A 222 15.77 -27.64 15.17
N ARG A 223 16.90 -28.15 15.67
CA ARG A 223 17.35 -29.53 15.36
C ARG A 223 16.40 -30.60 15.88
N ARG A 224 15.81 -30.40 17.07
CA ARG A 224 14.76 -31.29 17.59
C ARG A 224 13.49 -31.22 16.74
N TYR A 225 13.08 -30.01 16.35
CA TYR A 225 11.93 -29.81 15.47
C TYR A 225 12.14 -30.46 14.10
N PHE A 226 13.32 -30.31 13.49
CA PHE A 226 13.62 -30.99 12.22
C PHE A 226 13.59 -32.52 12.38
N ARG A 227 14.19 -33.08 13.43
CA ARG A 227 14.07 -34.51 13.74
C ARG A 227 12.62 -34.98 13.94
N TYR A 228 11.80 -34.18 14.61
CA TYR A 228 10.38 -34.46 14.80
C TYR A 228 9.62 -34.42 13.47
N VAL A 229 9.87 -33.41 12.63
CA VAL A 229 9.29 -33.29 11.29
C VAL A 229 9.73 -34.44 10.38
N ASP A 230 11.00 -34.82 10.42
CA ASP A 230 11.53 -35.94 9.65
C ASP A 230 10.89 -37.27 10.11
N GLY A 231 10.63 -37.44 11.41
CA GLY A 231 9.87 -38.57 11.95
C GLY A 231 8.42 -38.60 11.47
N LEU A 232 7.73 -37.45 11.46
CA LEU A 232 6.36 -37.36 10.93
C LEU A 232 6.30 -37.68 9.42
N LYS A 233 7.28 -37.20 8.65
CA LYS A 233 7.41 -37.52 7.21
C LYS A 233 7.64 -39.01 6.98
N ALA A 234 8.51 -39.64 7.76
CA ALA A 234 8.76 -41.08 7.68
C ALA A 234 7.52 -41.92 8.01
N GLN A 235 6.60 -41.39 8.84
CA GLN A 235 5.35 -42.03 9.22
C GLN A 235 4.16 -41.66 8.30
N GLY A 236 4.37 -40.87 7.25
CA GLY A 236 3.29 -40.41 6.37
C GLY A 236 2.28 -39.46 7.06
N LEU A 237 2.61 -38.93 8.24
CA LEU A 237 1.73 -38.07 9.03
C LEU A 237 1.84 -36.59 8.58
N PRO A 238 0.75 -35.81 8.70
CA PRO A 238 0.74 -34.41 8.30
C PRO A 238 1.74 -33.60 9.12
N VAL A 239 2.71 -32.99 8.43
CA VAL A 239 3.72 -32.13 9.05
C VAL A 239 3.09 -30.81 9.49
N PRO A 240 3.33 -30.32 10.72
CA PRO A 240 2.87 -29.00 11.13
C PRO A 240 3.46 -27.94 10.18
N LYS A 241 2.58 -27.11 9.58
CA LYS A 241 2.97 -26.03 8.66
C LYS A 241 4.14 -25.25 9.27
N THR A 242 5.29 -25.26 8.58
CA THR A 242 6.48 -24.54 9.01
C THR A 242 6.10 -23.12 9.40
N PRO A 243 6.50 -22.61 10.58
CA PRO A 243 6.28 -21.21 10.89
C PRO A 243 7.02 -20.41 9.82
N VAL A 244 6.26 -19.74 8.96
CA VAL A 244 6.67 -18.78 7.92
C VAL A 244 8.06 -18.26 8.26
N ASN A 245 9.09 -18.63 7.47
CA ASN A 245 10.51 -18.29 7.68
C ASN A 245 10.68 -17.05 8.56
N VAL A 246 10.69 -17.27 9.89
CA VAL A 246 10.60 -16.12 10.80
C VAL A 246 11.95 -15.43 10.65
N ILE A 247 11.94 -14.24 10.04
CA ILE A 247 13.15 -13.44 9.91
C ILE A 247 13.51 -13.01 11.34
N GLU A 248 14.31 -13.84 11.99
CA GLU A 248 14.77 -13.63 13.34
C GLU A 248 16.26 -13.91 13.48
N ASN A 249 16.85 -13.24 14.47
CA ASN A 249 18.20 -13.50 14.92
C ASN A 249 18.24 -13.56 16.46
N LYS A 250 19.45 -13.59 17.03
CA LYS A 250 19.65 -13.62 18.49
C LYS A 250 19.02 -12.42 19.22
N PHE A 251 18.84 -11.29 18.55
CA PHE A 251 18.48 -10.00 19.17
C PHE A 251 17.10 -9.48 18.79
N TRP A 252 16.49 -9.96 17.70
CA TRP A 252 15.19 -9.49 17.23
C TRP A 252 14.49 -10.56 16.40
N LYS A 253 13.17 -10.41 16.26
CA LYS A 253 12.31 -11.17 15.36
C LYS A 253 11.39 -10.24 14.59
N VAL A 254 10.96 -10.64 13.41
CA VAL A 254 9.88 -9.96 12.68
C VAL A 254 8.55 -10.56 13.11
N SER A 255 7.62 -9.69 13.50
CA SER A 255 6.26 -10.05 13.91
C SER A 255 5.33 -8.99 13.30
N ASN A 256 4.33 -9.42 12.54
CA ASN A 256 3.33 -8.56 11.90
C ASN A 256 3.97 -7.39 11.11
N GLY A 257 4.96 -7.67 10.27
CA GLY A 257 5.65 -6.65 9.46
C GLY A 257 6.58 -5.72 10.25
N MET A 258 6.68 -5.87 11.57
CA MET A 258 7.54 -5.06 12.44
C MET A 258 8.73 -5.85 12.99
N LYS A 259 9.86 -5.17 13.14
CA LYS A 259 11.05 -5.65 13.83
C LYS A 259 10.90 -5.44 15.35
N VAL A 260 10.66 -6.52 16.08
CA VAL A 260 10.53 -6.56 17.55
C VAL A 260 11.84 -7.06 18.16
N TYR A 261 12.37 -6.33 19.14
CA TYR A 261 13.64 -6.70 19.79
C TYR A 261 13.40 -7.66 20.94
N LYS A 262 14.25 -8.68 21.08
CA LYS A 262 14.22 -9.61 22.21
C LYS A 262 14.65 -8.84 23.48
N PRO A 263 14.01 -9.06 24.64
CA PRO A 263 14.19 -8.26 25.85
C PRO A 263 15.49 -8.60 26.60
N VAL A 264 16.65 -8.51 25.93
CA VAL A 264 17.96 -8.77 26.54
C VAL A 264 18.34 -7.67 27.56
N SER A 265 17.76 -6.47 27.39
CA SER A 265 17.86 -5.36 28.35
C SER A 265 16.49 -4.70 28.57
N PRO A 266 16.25 -4.03 29.71
CA PRO A 266 14.98 -3.36 29.98
C PRO A 266 14.56 -2.38 28.87
N GLY A 267 15.52 -1.61 28.34
CA GLY A 267 15.28 -0.66 27.25
C GLY A 267 14.97 -1.29 25.88
N SER A 268 15.15 -2.61 25.74
CA SER A 268 14.81 -3.36 24.53
C SER A 268 13.43 -4.02 24.57
N ARG A 269 12.86 -4.22 25.77
CA ARG A 269 11.59 -4.94 26.00
C ARG A 269 10.44 -4.46 25.11
N ASN A 270 10.27 -3.14 25.06
CA ASN A 270 9.18 -2.51 24.29
C ASN A 270 9.67 -1.92 22.96
N ARG A 271 10.93 -2.15 22.56
CA ARG A 271 11.50 -1.54 21.36
C ARG A 271 10.97 -2.26 20.11
N ARG A 272 10.32 -1.51 19.23
CA ARG A 272 9.75 -2.00 17.96
C ARG A 272 9.96 -1.00 16.84
N HIS A 273 10.32 -1.47 15.65
CA HIS A 273 10.58 -0.64 14.46
C HIS A 273 9.89 -1.23 13.23
N ALA A 274 9.42 -0.39 12.31
CA ALA A 274 9.03 -0.86 10.99
C ALA A 274 10.21 -1.59 10.32
N THR A 275 9.92 -2.62 9.53
CA THR A 275 10.93 -3.33 8.74
C THR A 275 11.52 -2.39 7.67
N ARG A 276 12.80 -2.61 7.34
CA ARG A 276 13.59 -1.71 6.46
C ARG A 276 14.39 -2.48 5.43
N PHE A 277 14.03 -3.73 5.15
CA PHE A 277 14.82 -4.62 4.28
C PHE A 277 14.81 -4.15 2.82
N HIS A 278 13.70 -3.55 2.38
CA HIS A 278 13.54 -2.94 1.06
C HIS A 278 14.22 -1.57 0.91
N LEU A 279 14.75 -0.98 2.01
CA LEU A 279 15.40 0.32 1.96
C LEU A 279 16.89 0.16 1.65
N HIS A 280 17.40 1.07 0.83
CA HIS A 280 18.82 1.18 0.52
C HIS A 280 19.66 1.37 1.79
N LYS A 281 20.75 0.60 1.88
CA LYS A 281 21.66 0.58 3.04
C LYS A 281 22.77 1.63 2.98
N GLY A 282 23.06 2.17 1.80
CA GLY A 282 24.14 3.14 1.58
C GLY A 282 23.77 4.58 1.94
N SER A 283 24.69 5.50 1.65
CA SER A 283 24.49 6.94 1.85
C SER A 283 23.54 7.55 0.80
N CYS A 284 22.98 8.72 1.13
CA CYS A 284 22.24 9.53 0.18
C CYS A 284 23.18 10.16 -0.86
N ILE A 285 22.62 10.60 -1.99
CA ILE A 285 23.39 11.37 -2.97
C ILE A 285 23.83 12.70 -2.36
N ARG A 286 25.14 12.98 -2.42
CA ARG A 286 25.72 14.16 -1.78
C ARG A 286 25.22 15.47 -2.40
N ARG A 287 25.09 15.56 -3.73
CA ARG A 287 24.59 16.77 -4.45
C ARG A 287 23.15 17.15 -4.09
N LEU A 288 22.30 16.16 -3.79
CA LEU A 288 20.89 16.37 -3.40
C LEU A 288 20.70 16.51 -1.87
N SER A 289 21.77 16.78 -1.13
CA SER A 289 21.71 16.92 0.31
C SER A 289 22.67 17.97 0.85
N HIS A 290 22.28 18.63 1.93
CA HIS A 290 23.12 19.59 2.64
C HIS A 290 23.13 19.33 4.15
N GLY A 291 24.15 19.82 4.85
CA GLY A 291 24.26 19.64 6.30
C GLY A 291 23.14 20.38 7.04
N LYS A 292 22.44 19.69 7.96
CA LYS A 292 21.42 20.35 8.78
C LYS A 292 22.09 21.07 9.96
N ARG A 293 22.08 22.40 9.95
CA ARG A 293 22.41 23.20 11.14
C ARG A 293 21.24 23.13 12.13
N SER A 294 21.53 22.76 13.37
CA SER A 294 20.51 22.65 14.42
C SER A 294 20.47 23.92 15.26
N THR A 295 19.32 24.57 15.38
CA THR A 295 19.12 25.75 16.25
C THR A 295 18.96 25.38 17.73
N GLY A 296 18.70 24.11 18.05
CA GLY A 296 18.36 23.70 19.42
C GLY A 296 17.06 24.30 19.95
N GLY A 297 16.19 24.82 19.08
CA GLY A 297 14.95 25.48 19.48
C GLY A 297 15.09 26.98 19.81
N ARG A 298 16.23 27.58 19.46
CA ARG A 298 16.48 29.02 19.61
C ARG A 298 16.09 29.81 18.35
N ASN A 299 15.68 31.07 18.54
CA ASN A 299 15.49 32.03 17.45
C ASN A 299 16.79 32.79 17.12
N ASN A 300 16.70 33.80 16.25
CA ASN A 300 17.81 34.70 15.90
C ASN A 300 18.38 35.46 17.11
N SER A 301 17.58 35.79 18.13
CA SER A 301 18.03 36.42 19.37
C SER A 301 18.75 35.46 20.34
N GLY A 302 18.91 34.18 19.98
CA GLY A 302 19.51 33.16 20.85
C GLY A 302 18.60 32.66 21.99
N ARG A 303 17.38 33.22 22.14
CA ARG A 303 16.40 32.80 23.16
C ARG A 303 15.68 31.52 22.74
N ILE A 304 15.35 30.67 23.72
CA ILE A 304 14.60 29.42 23.47
C ILE A 304 13.13 29.75 23.21
N THR A 305 12.70 29.70 21.96
CA THR A 305 11.29 29.86 21.57
C THR A 305 10.57 28.52 21.46
N MET A 306 11.29 27.48 21.02
CA MET A 306 10.75 26.12 20.90
C MET A 306 11.39 25.19 21.95
N ARG A 307 10.65 24.94 23.03
CA ARG A 307 11.09 24.06 24.11
C ARG A 307 11.32 22.62 23.64
N HIS A 308 12.11 21.88 24.43
CA HIS A 308 12.35 20.45 24.27
C HIS A 308 13.14 20.02 23.01
N LYS A 309 13.84 20.94 22.35
CA LYS A 309 14.70 20.64 21.18
C LYS A 309 16.18 20.73 21.55
N GLY A 310 17.01 19.86 20.98
CA GLY A 310 18.48 19.91 21.09
C GLY A 310 19.14 18.55 21.35
N GLY A 311 20.47 18.49 21.15
CA GLY A 311 21.30 17.30 21.42
C GLY A 311 21.02 16.08 20.54
N GLY A 312 20.51 16.29 19.33
CA GLY A 312 20.23 15.21 18.37
C GLY A 312 21.46 14.81 17.55
N HIS A 313 21.40 13.64 16.93
CA HIS A 313 22.45 13.19 16.01
C HIS A 313 22.59 14.13 14.80
N LYS A 314 23.81 14.33 14.31
CA LYS A 314 24.09 15.11 13.10
C LYS A 314 23.33 14.53 11.90
N ARG A 315 22.71 15.38 11.10
CA ARG A 315 21.81 14.98 10.01
C ARG A 315 22.09 15.81 8.77
N ARG A 316 21.79 15.25 7.61
CA ARG A 316 21.73 15.97 6.33
C ARG A 316 20.28 16.17 5.94
N VAL A 317 19.91 17.36 5.48
CA VAL A 317 18.63 17.61 4.83
C VAL A 317 18.73 17.15 3.39
N ARG A 318 17.72 16.41 2.92
CA ARG A 318 17.59 16.02 1.52
C ARG A 318 16.67 17.00 0.82
N SER A 319 17.13 17.54 -0.31
CA SER A 319 16.33 18.37 -1.22
C SER A 319 15.31 17.44 -1.90
N VAL A 320 14.05 17.55 -1.48
CA VAL A 320 12.94 16.76 -2.03
C VAL A 320 12.17 17.65 -2.97
N ASP A 321 11.91 17.13 -4.16
CA ASP A 321 11.07 17.77 -5.15
C ASP A 321 9.60 17.64 -4.75
N PHE A 322 9.05 18.75 -4.26
CA PHE A 322 7.62 18.91 -3.99
C PHE A 322 6.91 19.68 -5.12
N MET A 323 7.64 20.11 -6.16
CA MET A 323 7.10 20.83 -7.30
C MET A 323 6.73 19.88 -8.44
N ARG A 324 7.52 18.83 -8.71
CA ARG A 324 7.21 17.84 -9.75
C ARG A 324 6.97 18.48 -11.13
N THR A 325 7.83 19.40 -11.55
CA THR A 325 7.68 20.12 -12.84
C THR A 325 8.17 19.33 -14.06
N SER A 326 9.01 18.33 -13.87
CA SER A 326 9.53 17.49 -14.96
C SER A 326 8.43 16.64 -15.60
N MET A 327 8.18 16.84 -16.89
CA MET A 327 7.21 16.07 -17.69
C MET A 327 7.71 14.68 -18.10
N ALA A 328 9.02 14.52 -18.24
CA ALA A 328 9.61 13.24 -18.65
C ALA A 328 9.36 12.14 -17.62
N GLY A 329 9.24 10.89 -18.10
CA GLY A 329 9.14 9.71 -17.25
C GLY A 329 10.36 9.57 -16.34
N GLN A 330 10.11 9.19 -15.09
CA GLN A 330 11.14 9.10 -14.06
C GLN A 330 11.17 7.70 -13.44
N GLN A 331 12.29 7.00 -13.59
CA GLN A 331 12.45 5.66 -13.07
C GLN A 331 12.83 5.69 -11.58
N VAL A 332 12.17 4.87 -10.77
CA VAL A 332 12.50 4.67 -9.35
C VAL A 332 13.75 3.83 -9.23
N VAL A 333 14.88 4.45 -8.88
CA VAL A 333 16.18 3.76 -8.76
C VAL A 333 16.28 3.00 -7.44
N ARG A 334 15.84 3.61 -6.35
CA ARG A 334 15.86 2.99 -5.01
C ARG A 334 15.04 3.76 -3.99
N MET A 335 14.65 3.08 -2.93
CA MET A 335 13.99 3.69 -1.77
C MET A 335 15.00 3.95 -0.65
N GLU A 336 14.94 5.14 -0.04
CA GLU A 336 15.88 5.57 1.00
C GLU A 336 15.17 5.98 2.30
N TYR A 337 15.85 5.70 3.41
CA TYR A 337 15.46 6.25 4.71
C TYR A 337 15.84 7.73 4.83
N ASP A 338 14.88 8.59 5.15
CA ASP A 338 15.15 9.98 5.53
C ASP A 338 14.99 10.21 7.04
N PRO A 339 15.98 10.79 7.74
CA PRO A 339 15.83 11.08 9.14
C PRO A 339 14.98 12.33 9.39
N ASN A 340 14.79 13.24 8.40
CA ASN A 340 14.16 14.55 8.60
C ASN A 340 12.63 14.49 8.58
N ARG A 341 12.07 13.44 8.00
CA ARG A 341 10.63 13.19 7.94
C ARG A 341 10.29 11.78 8.42
N SER A 342 8.99 11.52 8.54
CA SER A 342 8.49 10.20 8.90
C SER A 342 8.45 9.26 7.71
N ALA A 343 8.07 9.78 6.53
CA ALA A 343 8.00 9.06 5.27
C ALA A 343 9.39 8.66 4.76
N SER A 344 9.43 7.56 4.01
CA SER A 344 10.59 7.19 3.19
C SER A 344 10.61 8.02 1.90
N LEU A 345 11.73 8.02 1.19
CA LEU A 345 11.86 8.69 -0.10
C LEU A 345 12.15 7.71 -1.21
N CYS A 346 11.72 8.03 -2.42
CA CYS A 346 12.23 7.42 -3.64
C CYS A 346 13.30 8.33 -4.25
N LEU A 347 14.40 7.73 -4.65
CA LEU A 347 15.35 8.35 -5.56
C LEU A 347 14.89 8.04 -6.98
N LEU A 348 14.61 9.09 -7.75
CA LEU A 348 14.23 8.99 -9.14
C LEU A 348 15.41 9.33 -10.04
N ARG A 349 15.42 8.74 -11.23
CA ARG A 349 16.24 9.14 -12.38
C ARG A 349 15.32 9.56 -13.51
N CYS A 350 15.47 10.79 -13.98
CA CYS A 350 14.79 11.28 -15.17
C CYS A 350 15.30 10.52 -16.40
N LEU A 351 14.41 9.98 -17.23
CA LEU A 351 14.82 9.17 -18.39
C LEU A 351 15.41 10.03 -19.52
N SER A 352 14.96 11.27 -19.69
CA SER A 352 15.47 12.17 -20.73
C SER A 352 16.81 12.81 -20.34
N THR A 353 16.92 13.35 -19.13
CA THR A 353 18.10 14.13 -18.70
C THR A 353 19.10 13.32 -17.86
N ASN A 354 18.75 12.10 -17.43
CA ASN A 354 19.51 11.30 -16.46
C ASN A 354 19.77 12.02 -15.11
N GLU A 355 19.06 13.11 -14.84
CA GLU A 355 19.15 13.81 -13.56
C GLU A 355 18.43 13.05 -12.46
N PHE A 356 18.89 13.24 -11.23
CA PHE A 356 18.34 12.55 -10.08
C PHE A 356 17.56 13.51 -9.20
N SER A 357 16.41 13.07 -8.70
CA SER A 357 15.57 13.84 -7.78
C SER A 357 15.05 12.95 -6.66
N TYR A 358 14.73 13.54 -5.51
CA TYR A 358 14.06 12.81 -4.43
C TYR A 358 12.58 13.19 -4.40
N ILE A 359 11.71 12.19 -4.30
CA ILE A 359 10.28 12.40 -4.00
C ILE A 359 9.88 11.66 -2.73
N VAL A 360 8.73 12.02 -2.17
CA VAL A 360 8.12 11.23 -1.10
C VAL A 360 7.71 9.87 -1.67
N GLN A 361 8.06 8.79 -0.98
CA GLN A 361 7.67 7.45 -1.40
C GLN A 361 6.15 7.30 -1.25
N CYS A 362 5.48 6.96 -2.35
CA CYS A 362 4.13 6.40 -2.32
C CYS A 362 4.19 4.91 -1.95
N GLU A 363 3.18 4.44 -1.24
CA GLU A 363 2.96 3.01 -1.03
C GLU A 363 2.67 2.29 -2.35
N GLY A 364 2.95 0.98 -2.41
CA GLY A 364 2.79 0.18 -3.63
C GLY A 364 3.91 0.37 -4.65
N VAL A 365 4.56 1.53 -4.69
CA VAL A 365 5.67 1.81 -5.63
C VAL A 365 6.88 0.92 -5.34
N GLN A 366 7.33 0.21 -6.37
CA GLN A 366 8.49 -0.67 -6.33
C GLN A 366 9.72 0.00 -6.98
N VAL A 367 10.90 -0.59 -6.76
CA VAL A 367 12.11 -0.20 -7.49
C VAL A 367 11.98 -0.64 -8.94
N GLY A 368 12.35 0.22 -9.88
CA GLY A 368 12.23 -0.01 -11.32
C GLY A 368 10.96 0.58 -11.94
N SER A 369 9.93 0.91 -11.14
CA SER A 369 8.71 1.56 -11.63
C SER A 369 9.00 2.92 -12.28
N ILE A 370 8.27 3.26 -13.34
CA ILE A 370 8.34 4.56 -14.00
C ILE A 370 7.18 5.40 -13.50
N LEU A 371 7.47 6.61 -13.05
CA LEU A 371 6.49 7.57 -12.55
C LEU A 371 6.50 8.82 -13.42
N HIS A 372 5.31 9.38 -13.63
CA HIS A 372 5.12 10.58 -14.44
C HIS A 372 4.63 11.76 -13.60
N SER A 373 4.84 12.96 -14.12
CA SER A 373 4.21 14.18 -13.60
C SER A 373 3.50 14.89 -14.74
N TYR A 374 2.21 15.08 -14.59
CA TYR A 374 1.32 15.77 -15.53
C TYR A 374 0.93 17.15 -15.00
N ARG A 375 1.86 17.80 -14.28
CA ARG A 375 1.63 19.14 -13.71
C ARG A 375 1.38 20.19 -14.79
N GLN A 376 2.13 20.15 -15.90
CA GLN A 376 1.96 21.09 -17.02
C GLN A 376 0.77 20.70 -17.92
N GLY A 377 0.28 19.47 -17.78
CA GLY A 377 -0.85 18.93 -18.51
C GLY A 377 -0.62 17.48 -18.93
N ILE A 378 -1.69 16.83 -19.38
CA ILE A 378 -1.59 15.55 -20.06
C ILE A 378 -1.19 15.87 -21.50
N PRO A 379 -0.11 15.27 -22.04
CA PRO A 379 0.28 15.51 -23.42
C PRO A 379 -0.82 15.01 -24.35
N SER A 380 -1.18 15.83 -25.34
CA SER A 380 -2.09 15.41 -26.42
C SER A 380 -1.42 14.31 -27.24
N PRO A 381 -2.16 13.29 -27.69
CA PRO A 381 -1.63 12.27 -28.61
C PRO A 381 -1.12 12.94 -29.89
N ARG A 382 -0.04 12.39 -30.46
CA ARG A 382 0.42 12.77 -31.80
C ARG A 382 -0.50 12.13 -32.84
N GLU A 383 -0.51 12.66 -34.07
CA GLU A 383 -1.27 12.06 -35.16
C GLU A 383 -0.90 10.57 -35.33
N GLY A 384 -1.88 9.68 -35.16
CA GLY A 384 -1.71 8.23 -35.25
C GLY A 384 -1.32 7.51 -33.95
N GLU A 385 -1.16 8.21 -32.82
CA GLU A 385 -0.96 7.58 -31.51
C GLU A 385 -2.25 7.58 -30.68
N ASP A 386 -2.53 6.48 -29.99
CA ASP A 386 -3.65 6.40 -29.06
C ASP A 386 -3.44 7.32 -27.84
N PRO A 387 -4.51 7.94 -27.30
CA PRO A 387 -4.42 8.74 -26.08
C PRO A 387 -3.95 7.88 -24.90
N ILE A 388 -3.21 8.50 -23.98
CA ILE A 388 -2.72 7.81 -22.78
C ILE A 388 -3.92 7.25 -21.99
N PRO A 389 -3.95 5.94 -21.70
CA PRO A 389 -5.05 5.33 -20.98
C PRO A 389 -5.19 5.91 -19.57
N ARG A 390 -6.43 6.09 -19.10
CA ARG A 390 -6.70 6.63 -17.76
C ARG A 390 -6.12 5.76 -16.66
N SER A 391 -6.10 4.44 -16.84
CA SER A 391 -5.47 3.50 -15.90
C SER A 391 -3.98 3.82 -15.66
N GLN A 392 -3.27 4.25 -16.70
CA GLN A 392 -1.87 4.64 -16.61
C GLN A 392 -1.70 6.03 -15.99
N LEU A 393 -2.60 6.97 -16.27
CA LEU A 393 -2.62 8.28 -15.62
C LEU A 393 -2.81 8.13 -14.09
N VAL A 394 -3.76 7.31 -13.68
CA VAL A 394 -4.19 7.13 -12.28
C VAL A 394 -3.31 6.11 -11.51
N GLN A 395 -2.13 5.78 -12.03
CA GLN A 395 -1.18 4.92 -11.35
C GLN A 395 -0.63 5.55 -10.05
N GLN A 396 -0.46 4.73 -9.01
CA GLN A 396 0.09 5.16 -7.73
C GLN A 396 1.50 5.75 -7.88
N GLY A 397 1.71 6.95 -7.31
CA GLY A 397 2.98 7.68 -7.40
C GLY A 397 3.06 8.71 -8.54
N ASN A 398 2.13 8.68 -9.51
CA ASN A 398 2.01 9.75 -10.50
C ASN A 398 1.48 11.04 -9.87
N CYS A 399 1.89 12.17 -10.42
CA CYS A 399 1.45 13.50 -9.98
C CYS A 399 0.59 14.15 -11.06
N LEU A 400 -0.62 14.57 -10.71
CA LEU A 400 -1.59 15.20 -11.63
C LEU A 400 -2.21 16.44 -10.99
N ARG A 401 -2.87 17.26 -11.80
CA ARG A 401 -3.76 18.32 -11.29
C ARG A 401 -5.05 17.69 -10.77
N LEU A 402 -5.69 18.33 -9.78
CA LEU A 402 -6.90 17.80 -9.17
C LEU A 402 -8.05 17.64 -10.16
N ARG A 403 -8.13 18.49 -11.20
CA ARG A 403 -9.12 18.37 -12.28
C ARG A 403 -8.99 17.11 -13.12
N ASP A 404 -7.78 16.56 -13.20
CA ASP A 404 -7.44 15.41 -14.05
C ASP A 404 -7.51 14.09 -13.24
N ILE A 405 -7.86 14.15 -11.95
CA ILE A 405 -7.91 13.01 -11.04
C ILE A 405 -9.38 12.64 -10.79
N PRO A 406 -9.78 11.36 -10.92
CA PRO A 406 -11.15 10.95 -10.61
C PRO A 406 -11.48 11.17 -9.14
N VAL A 407 -12.71 11.61 -8.92
CA VAL A 407 -13.29 11.80 -7.59
C VAL A 407 -13.32 10.47 -6.84
N GLY A 408 -13.15 10.55 -5.52
CA GLY A 408 -13.03 9.41 -4.63
C GLY A 408 -11.61 8.88 -4.45
N THR A 409 -10.65 9.24 -5.31
CA THR A 409 -9.27 8.74 -5.21
C THR A 409 -8.54 9.19 -3.96
N LEU A 410 -7.63 8.33 -3.52
CA LEU A 410 -6.67 8.67 -2.49
C LEU A 410 -5.49 9.41 -3.08
N ILE A 411 -5.19 10.57 -2.50
CA ILE A 411 -4.14 11.46 -2.94
C ILE A 411 -3.26 11.91 -1.76
N HIS A 412 -2.02 12.25 -2.03
CA HIS A 412 -1.07 12.78 -1.05
C HIS A 412 -0.18 13.85 -1.69
N CYS A 413 0.67 14.52 -0.91
CA CYS A 413 1.51 15.61 -1.40
C CYS A 413 0.72 16.69 -2.19
N ILE A 414 -0.29 17.27 -1.54
CA ILE A 414 -1.24 18.19 -2.19
C ILE A 414 -0.72 19.63 -2.10
N SER A 415 -0.73 20.37 -3.21
CA SER A 415 -0.41 21.80 -3.24
C SER A 415 -1.60 22.64 -2.76
N LEU A 416 -1.31 23.83 -2.22
CA LEU A 416 -2.35 24.80 -1.82
C LEU A 416 -2.55 25.93 -2.83
N ARG A 417 -1.65 26.00 -3.82
CA ARG A 417 -1.67 26.95 -4.93
C ARG A 417 -1.29 26.19 -6.20
N PRO A 418 -1.82 26.56 -7.37
CA PRO A 418 -1.51 25.91 -8.65
C PRO A 418 -0.01 25.83 -8.93
N ASP A 419 0.72 26.93 -8.72
CA ASP A 419 2.19 27.01 -8.93
C ASP A 419 3.01 26.72 -7.67
N GLY A 420 2.34 26.31 -6.58
CA GLY A 420 2.97 26.05 -5.30
C GLY A 420 3.53 24.63 -5.17
N PRO A 421 4.44 24.40 -4.21
CA PRO A 421 4.87 23.04 -3.87
C PRO A 421 3.77 22.31 -3.10
N ALA A 422 3.87 20.98 -3.05
CA ALA A 422 3.09 20.15 -2.14
C ALA A 422 3.30 20.55 -0.67
N GLN A 423 2.21 20.82 0.05
CA GLN A 423 2.24 21.24 1.46
C GLN A 423 1.53 20.25 2.40
N ILE A 424 0.45 19.62 1.93
CA ILE A 424 -0.46 18.80 2.74
C ILE A 424 -0.22 17.30 2.48
N CYS A 425 -0.55 16.46 3.48
CA CYS A 425 -0.45 15.00 3.40
C CYS A 425 0.93 14.48 2.97
N ARG A 426 1.99 14.93 3.66
CA ARG A 426 3.39 14.52 3.40
C ARG A 426 3.97 13.53 4.42
N SER A 427 3.20 13.20 5.45
CA SER A 427 3.69 12.37 6.56
C SER A 427 3.46 10.89 6.25
N ALA A 428 4.27 10.02 6.84
CA ALA A 428 4.13 8.57 6.68
C ALA A 428 2.68 8.09 6.93
N GLY A 429 2.14 7.31 5.99
CA GLY A 429 0.80 6.74 6.06
C GLY A 429 -0.36 7.73 5.95
N THR A 430 -0.11 9.01 5.64
CA THR A 430 -1.18 9.99 5.45
C THR A 430 -1.62 10.05 3.99
N SER A 431 -2.91 10.18 3.77
CA SER A 431 -3.53 10.53 2.49
C SER A 431 -4.70 11.48 2.75
N ALA A 432 -5.19 12.10 1.69
CA ALA A 432 -6.49 12.73 1.61
C ALA A 432 -7.32 12.01 0.55
N GLN A 433 -8.60 12.30 0.51
CA GLN A 433 -9.50 11.82 -0.53
C GLN A 433 -10.09 12.99 -1.29
N LEU A 434 -10.12 12.92 -2.62
CA LEU A 434 -10.84 13.86 -3.46
C LEU A 434 -12.35 13.57 -3.34
N ILE A 435 -13.15 14.54 -2.94
CA ILE A 435 -14.61 14.36 -2.74
C ILE A 435 -15.41 14.86 -3.94
N ALA A 436 -15.02 16.00 -4.48
CA ALA A 436 -15.71 16.64 -5.57
C ALA A 436 -14.74 17.54 -6.34
N THR A 437 -14.99 17.70 -7.63
CA THR A 437 -14.25 18.57 -8.53
C THR A 437 -15.25 19.36 -9.35
N ASP A 438 -15.38 20.65 -9.04
CA ASP A 438 -16.29 21.57 -9.70
C ASP A 438 -15.48 22.41 -10.70
N ILE A 439 -15.48 22.00 -11.97
CA ILE A 439 -14.65 22.63 -13.01
C ILE A 439 -15.13 24.07 -13.29
N GLU A 440 -16.44 24.30 -13.30
CA GLU A 440 -17.04 25.62 -13.55
C GLU A 440 -16.64 26.65 -12.49
N THR A 441 -16.61 26.24 -11.21
CA THR A 441 -16.20 27.13 -10.11
C THR A 441 -14.69 27.17 -9.92
N GLY A 442 -13.93 26.32 -10.60
CA GLY A 442 -12.49 26.19 -10.44
C GLY A 442 -12.07 25.65 -9.06
N HIS A 443 -12.95 24.91 -8.36
CA HIS A 443 -12.74 24.44 -7.00
C HIS A 443 -12.85 22.91 -6.86
N ALA A 444 -11.95 22.35 -6.07
CA ALA A 444 -11.93 20.94 -5.70
C ALA A 444 -12.06 20.80 -4.18
N GLN A 445 -12.89 19.86 -3.74
CA GLN A 445 -13.11 19.56 -2.33
C GLN A 445 -12.31 18.33 -1.91
N ILE A 446 -11.48 18.49 -0.88
CA ILE A 446 -10.58 17.44 -0.42
C ILE A 446 -10.83 17.13 1.05
N ARG A 447 -11.03 15.83 1.35
CA ARG A 447 -11.11 15.29 2.71
C ARG A 447 -9.73 14.94 3.23
N LEU A 448 -9.23 15.71 4.19
CA LEU A 448 -7.95 15.45 4.83
C LEU A 448 -8.03 14.29 5.83
N ALA A 449 -6.88 13.71 6.20
CA ALA A 449 -6.77 12.72 7.28
C ALA A 449 -7.34 13.19 8.63
N SER A 450 -7.46 14.51 8.85
CA SER A 450 -8.12 15.08 10.03
C SER A 450 -9.65 15.09 9.96
N LYS A 451 -10.24 14.52 8.90
CA LYS A 451 -11.66 14.62 8.53
C LYS A 451 -12.15 16.04 8.25
N GLU A 452 -11.22 16.98 8.01
CA GLU A 452 -11.56 18.32 7.51
C GLU A 452 -11.84 18.22 6.02
N VAL A 453 -12.94 18.79 5.56
CA VAL A 453 -13.19 18.99 4.13
C VAL A 453 -12.88 20.44 3.81
N ARG A 454 -12.00 20.64 2.83
CA ARG A 454 -11.56 21.97 2.44
C ARG A 454 -11.55 22.13 0.93
N ILE A 455 -11.75 23.37 0.49
CA ILE A 455 -11.65 23.78 -0.90
C ILE A 455 -10.18 24.10 -1.24
N VAL A 456 -9.78 23.68 -2.43
CA VAL A 456 -8.51 23.95 -3.09
C VAL A 456 -8.81 24.24 -4.57
N SER A 457 -7.98 25.01 -5.28
CA SER A 457 -8.16 25.20 -6.73
C SER A 457 -7.98 23.88 -7.49
N VAL A 458 -8.77 23.67 -8.56
CA VAL A 458 -8.69 22.47 -9.42
C VAL A 458 -7.34 22.30 -10.13
N ASP A 459 -6.60 23.39 -10.33
CA ASP A 459 -5.27 23.37 -10.94
C ASP A 459 -4.14 23.07 -9.94
N CYS A 460 -4.46 22.92 -8.65
CA CYS A 460 -3.50 22.42 -7.69
C CYS A 460 -3.12 20.98 -8.01
N VAL A 461 -1.90 20.58 -7.65
CA VAL A 461 -1.38 19.25 -7.92
C VAL A 461 -1.48 18.35 -6.70
N ALA A 462 -1.64 17.06 -6.97
CA ALA A 462 -1.55 16.00 -5.98
C ALA A 462 -0.89 14.75 -6.58
N THR A 463 -0.26 13.95 -5.72
CA THR A 463 0.29 12.65 -6.08
C THR A 463 -0.70 11.56 -5.71
N ILE A 464 -0.97 10.63 -6.63
CA ILE A 464 -1.93 9.55 -6.42
C ILE A 464 -1.37 8.53 -5.43
N GLY A 465 -2.23 8.05 -4.54
CA GLY A 465 -1.96 7.02 -3.55
C GLY A 465 -1.72 7.55 -2.14
N VAL A 466 -1.16 6.70 -1.30
CA VAL A 466 -0.90 6.96 0.13
C VAL A 466 0.60 7.09 0.36
N VAL A 467 1.01 8.00 1.26
CA VAL A 467 2.43 8.08 1.65
C VAL A 467 2.88 6.76 2.30
N GLY A 468 4.00 6.20 1.85
CA GLY A 468 4.56 4.96 2.38
C GLY A 468 4.97 5.03 3.86
N ASN A 469 5.46 3.90 4.39
CA ASN A 469 5.84 3.72 5.80
C ASN A 469 4.65 3.86 6.78
N LYS A 470 3.48 3.30 6.46
CA LYS A 470 2.27 3.30 7.31
C LYS A 470 2.54 2.86 8.76
N ASP A 471 3.42 1.88 8.96
CA ASP A 471 3.80 1.35 10.29
C ASP A 471 4.61 2.32 11.16
N HIS A 472 4.95 3.51 10.64
CA HIS A 472 5.66 4.53 11.42
C HIS A 472 4.96 4.85 12.75
N ARG A 473 3.61 4.87 12.76
CA ARG A 473 2.81 5.16 13.95
C ARG A 473 2.94 4.10 15.04
N LEU A 474 3.16 2.85 14.67
CA LEU A 474 3.25 1.70 15.57
C LEU A 474 4.63 1.59 16.24
N ARG A 475 5.59 2.42 15.82
CA ARG A 475 6.97 2.38 16.27
C ARG A 475 7.10 2.78 17.74
N ASN A 476 7.82 1.95 18.50
CA ASN A 476 8.20 2.26 19.88
C ASN A 476 9.74 2.32 20.05
N TRP A 477 10.20 3.43 20.62
CA TRP A 477 11.62 3.71 20.84
C TRP A 477 12.24 2.92 22.00
N GLY A 478 11.43 2.42 22.92
CA GLY A 478 11.83 1.59 24.06
C GLY A 478 12.57 2.31 25.19
N LYS A 479 13.39 3.32 24.89
CA LYS A 479 14.21 4.03 25.90
C LYS A 479 14.35 5.54 25.66
N ALA A 480 14.56 6.29 26.73
CA ALA A 480 14.72 7.75 26.69
C ALA A 480 15.92 8.20 25.81
N GLY A 481 17.06 7.52 25.91
CA GLY A 481 18.24 7.83 25.10
C GLY A 481 18.00 7.75 23.59
N ALA A 482 17.07 6.90 23.13
CA ALA A 482 16.68 6.85 21.73
C ALA A 482 15.92 8.11 21.30
N ARG A 483 15.09 8.70 22.17
CA ARG A 483 14.43 10.00 21.93
C ARG A 483 15.44 11.15 21.93
N ARG A 484 16.42 11.13 22.85
CA ARG A 484 17.51 12.14 22.91
C ARG A 484 18.26 12.22 21.59
N ARG A 485 18.65 11.08 21.01
CA ARG A 485 19.33 11.00 19.68
C ARG A 485 18.52 11.62 18.53
N LYS A 486 17.20 11.77 18.68
CA LYS A 486 16.33 12.45 17.70
C LYS A 486 16.25 13.96 17.90
N GLY A 487 16.96 14.51 18.89
CA GLY A 487 16.96 15.92 19.24
C GLY A 487 15.76 16.34 20.09
N ILE A 488 15.15 15.40 20.81
CA ILE A 488 14.04 15.65 21.73
C ILE A 488 14.60 15.62 23.16
N ARG A 489 14.57 16.75 23.86
CA ARG A 489 14.95 16.89 25.28
C ARG A 489 13.76 16.50 26.19
N PRO A 490 14.00 16.22 27.47
CA PRO A 490 12.93 15.96 28.44
C PRO A 490 11.95 17.13 28.54
N SER A 491 10.69 16.82 28.86
CA SER A 491 9.65 17.80 29.16
C SER A 491 9.28 17.71 30.64
N VAL A 492 9.48 18.80 31.38
CA VAL A 492 9.06 18.91 32.77
C VAL A 492 7.57 19.27 32.81
N ARG A 493 6.81 18.61 33.68
CA ARG A 493 5.36 18.88 33.86
C ARG A 493 5.19 20.15 34.69
N GLY A 494 4.17 20.96 34.38
CA GLY A 494 3.91 22.21 35.10
C GLY A 494 3.60 22.06 36.59
N ILE A 495 3.05 20.91 37.01
CA ILE A 495 2.79 20.60 38.43
C ILE A 495 4.09 20.43 39.23
N HIS A 496 5.19 20.06 38.56
CA HIS A 496 6.51 19.88 39.17
C HIS A 496 7.35 21.15 39.17
N MET A 497 6.73 22.31 38.91
CA MET A 497 7.40 23.60 38.85
C MET A 497 6.93 24.48 40.00
N ASN A 498 7.65 25.57 40.26
CA ASN A 498 7.22 26.58 41.23
C ASN A 498 6.07 27.42 40.65
N PRO A 499 5.26 28.10 41.49
CA PRO A 499 4.18 28.98 41.04
C PRO A 499 4.60 30.06 40.04
N CYS A 500 5.84 30.56 40.14
CA CYS A 500 6.39 31.58 39.24
C CYS A 500 6.70 31.04 37.82
N ASP A 501 7.00 29.76 37.68
CA ASP A 501 7.42 29.15 36.42
C ASP A 501 6.25 28.62 35.59
N HIS A 502 5.20 28.17 36.26
CA HIS A 502 4.01 27.61 35.61
C HIS A 502 2.75 27.90 36.40
N PRO A 503 1.61 28.17 35.72
CA PRO A 503 0.33 28.32 36.40
C PRO A 503 -0.09 27.13 37.28
N HIS A 504 0.48 25.94 37.06
CA HIS A 504 0.16 24.73 37.82
C HIS A 504 1.14 24.44 38.95
N GLY A 505 2.17 25.27 39.10
CA GLY A 505 3.20 25.07 40.09
C GLY A 505 2.74 25.40 41.52
N GLY A 506 3.47 24.84 42.48
CA GLY A 506 3.26 24.97 43.92
C GLY A 506 2.13 24.11 44.49
N GLY A 507 1.89 24.28 45.79
CA GLY A 507 0.95 23.48 46.59
C GLY A 507 1.53 22.12 47.03
N SER A 508 1.10 21.63 48.19
CA SER A 508 1.48 20.31 48.70
C SER A 508 0.78 19.20 47.90
N ASN A 509 1.38 18.78 46.79
CA ASN A 509 0.93 17.68 45.93
C ASN A 509 -0.43 17.86 45.21
N SER A 510 -0.87 19.10 44.98
CA SER A 510 -2.17 19.39 44.33
C SER A 510 -2.03 20.16 43.01
N LYS A 511 -3.04 20.05 42.13
CA LYS A 511 -3.17 20.91 40.93
C LYS A 511 -3.71 22.32 41.26
N GLY A 512 -4.02 22.57 42.54
CA GLY A 512 -4.51 23.86 43.01
C GLY A 512 -5.87 24.29 42.44
N ASN A 513 -6.71 23.32 42.03
CA ASN A 513 -8.01 23.55 41.36
C ASN A 513 -7.95 24.47 40.12
N LYS A 514 -6.85 24.42 39.36
CA LYS A 514 -6.65 25.26 38.16
C LYS A 514 -7.00 24.50 36.88
N HIS A 515 -7.66 25.18 35.94
CA HIS A 515 -7.85 24.63 34.59
C HIS A 515 -6.51 24.33 33.90
N ASN A 516 -6.51 23.36 32.97
CA ASN A 516 -5.29 22.96 32.27
C ASN A 516 -4.79 24.07 31.33
N ARG A 517 -3.60 24.60 31.59
CA ARG A 517 -3.00 25.74 30.89
C ARG A 517 -1.56 25.44 30.44
N THR A 518 -1.11 26.20 29.45
CA THR A 518 0.30 26.29 29.03
C THR A 518 1.09 27.14 30.06
N PRO A 519 2.43 27.18 30.00
CA PRO A 519 3.21 28.07 30.87
C PRO A 519 2.84 29.54 30.73
N TRP A 520 2.33 29.94 29.55
CA TRP A 520 1.89 31.31 29.26
C TRP A 520 0.39 31.51 29.48
N GLY A 521 -0.27 30.64 30.24
CA GLY A 521 -1.68 30.82 30.63
C GLY A 521 -2.75 30.37 29.63
N TRP A 522 -2.40 30.03 28.38
CA TRP A 522 -3.37 29.56 27.38
C TRP A 522 -3.98 28.20 27.76
N LEU A 523 -5.30 28.03 27.61
CA LEU A 523 -5.99 26.76 27.89
C LEU A 523 -5.57 25.64 26.94
N THR A 524 -5.32 24.44 27.46
CA THR A 524 -4.82 23.30 26.66
C THR A 524 -5.89 22.27 26.28
N LYS A 525 -7.05 22.28 26.94
CA LYS A 525 -8.16 21.35 26.67
C LYS A 525 -9.35 22.10 26.09
N GLY A 526 -9.88 21.64 24.95
CA GLY A 526 -11.10 22.16 24.32
C GLY A 526 -11.01 23.55 23.68
N TRP A 527 -10.00 24.35 24.02
CA TRP A 527 -9.86 25.71 23.51
C TRP A 527 -9.34 25.76 22.07
N LYS A 528 -10.04 26.46 21.19
CA LYS A 528 -9.62 26.70 19.80
C LYS A 528 -8.64 27.88 19.75
N THR A 529 -7.42 27.65 19.26
CA THR A 529 -6.41 28.70 19.09
C THR A 529 -6.62 29.54 17.83
N VAL A 530 -7.25 28.98 16.80
CA VAL A 530 -7.67 29.72 15.60
C VAL A 530 -9.08 30.26 15.84
N ARG A 531 -9.19 31.59 15.95
CA ARG A 531 -10.46 32.27 16.22
C ARG A 531 -11.30 32.51 14.96
N ARG A 532 -10.66 32.92 13.86
CA ARG A 532 -11.35 33.26 12.61
C ARG A 532 -11.77 32.01 11.84
N LYS A 533 -13.03 31.97 11.40
CA LYS A 533 -13.52 30.99 10.43
C LYS A 533 -12.80 31.23 9.10
N ARG A 534 -12.35 30.14 8.47
CA ARG A 534 -11.67 30.20 7.17
C ARG A 534 -12.67 29.80 6.10
N TRP A 535 -12.82 30.64 5.07
CA TRP A 535 -13.80 30.46 4.00
C TRP A 535 -13.59 29.15 3.23
N PHE A 536 -12.33 28.74 3.04
CA PHE A 536 -11.98 27.50 2.35
C PHE A 536 -12.24 26.21 3.14
N ILE A 537 -12.84 26.28 4.35
CA ILE A 537 -13.22 25.10 5.12
C ILE A 537 -14.72 24.88 4.94
N VAL A 538 -15.08 23.82 4.22
CA VAL A 538 -16.48 23.41 3.99
C VAL A 538 -16.99 22.69 5.24
N THR A 539 -16.31 21.61 5.62
CA THR A 539 -16.63 20.83 6.82
C THR A 539 -15.46 20.91 7.80
N PRO A 540 -15.65 21.50 8.99
CA PRO A 540 -14.58 21.56 9.98
C PRO A 540 -14.23 20.15 10.46
N ARG A 541 -12.99 19.97 10.94
CA ARG A 541 -12.60 18.77 11.69
C ARG A 541 -13.63 18.52 12.78
N TRP A 542 -14.15 17.29 12.83
CA TRP A 542 -15.03 16.74 13.88
C TRP A 542 -15.00 17.58 15.17
N LYS A 543 -16.14 18.18 15.52
CA LYS A 543 -16.34 18.74 16.86
C LYS A 543 -16.44 17.55 17.80
N ALA A 544 -15.58 17.47 18.82
CA ALA A 544 -15.90 16.65 19.97
C ALA A 544 -17.28 17.10 20.47
N ASN A 545 -18.23 16.18 20.58
CA ASN A 545 -19.46 16.45 21.31
C ASN A 545 -19.04 17.03 22.66
N LYS A 546 -19.44 18.28 22.92
CA LYS A 546 -19.44 18.80 24.29
C LYS A 546 -20.50 17.95 25.00
N LYS A 547 -20.09 16.84 25.61
CA LYS A 547 -20.80 16.30 26.76
C LYS A 547 -20.34 17.09 27.97
#